data_AF-A0A381Y4P8-F1
#
_entry.id   AF-A0A381Y4P8-F1
#
_cell.length_a   1.000
_cell.length_b   1.000
_cell.length_c   1.000
_cell.angle_alpha   90.00
_cell.angle_beta   90.00
_cell.angle_gamma   90.00
#
_symmetry.space_group_name_H-M   'P 1'
#
loop_
_entity.id
_entity.type
_entity.pdbx_description
1 polymer ?
#
loop_
_entity_poly.entity_id
_entity_poly.type
_entity_poly.pdbx_seq_one_letter_code
_entity_poly.pdbx_strand_id
1 'polypeptide(L)'
;SLCGPGQRPADLVLDAISWEPVNADALLGHLLQRLNSIWPQGLVQDGVALGDVARHPLAGCAATDSGLVPFHKLSQWLAYSLIEPLAWGGIEVTELDGLTGLAEYRNGGLFIDAGVIRPIDPSLAERPLTVDSEPVVEWRALTVALLDALAPRVRERLGVQRELFPLACLLQGGSWSTGRRLAQARHPDAAPPLTLHLTGTVF
;
A
#
# COMPACT_ATOMS: atom_id res chain seq x y z
N SER A 1 26.51 -3.07 -6.67
CA SER A 1 25.69 -4.28 -6.79
C SER A 1 25.14 -4.60 -5.42
N LEU A 2 23.83 -4.80 -5.27
CA LEU A 2 23.23 -5.18 -3.97
C LEU A 2 23.56 -6.62 -3.58
N CYS A 3 23.89 -7.46 -4.56
CA CYS A 3 24.33 -8.84 -4.36
C CYS A 3 25.82 -8.97 -4.69
N GLY A 4 26.57 -9.65 -3.83
CA GLY A 4 27.95 -10.04 -4.07
C GLY A 4 28.08 -11.17 -5.10
N PRO A 5 29.30 -11.55 -5.50
CA PRO A 5 29.53 -12.67 -6.41
C PRO A 5 28.91 -13.97 -5.86
N GLY A 6 28.07 -14.64 -6.65
CA GLY A 6 27.40 -15.89 -6.27
C GLY A 6 26.08 -15.73 -5.51
N GLN A 7 25.72 -14.51 -5.08
CA GLN A 7 24.43 -14.23 -4.45
C GLN A 7 23.34 -14.00 -5.50
N ARG A 8 22.15 -14.53 -5.22
CA ARG A 8 20.91 -14.32 -5.98
C ARG A 8 20.12 -13.18 -5.36
N PRO A 9 19.28 -12.48 -6.14
CA PRO A 9 18.38 -11.45 -5.59
C PRO A 9 17.48 -11.98 -4.46
N ALA A 10 17.09 -13.26 -4.50
CA ALA A 10 16.31 -13.91 -3.45
C ALA A 10 17.03 -13.93 -2.10
N ASP A 11 18.37 -13.98 -2.09
CA ASP A 11 19.18 -14.04 -0.88
C ASP A 11 19.07 -12.74 -0.06
N LEU A 12 18.73 -11.61 -0.70
CA LEU A 12 18.44 -10.35 0.00
C LEU A 12 17.24 -10.46 0.95
N VAL A 13 16.32 -11.37 0.65
CA VAL A 13 15.12 -11.65 1.42
C VAL A 13 15.34 -12.87 2.31
N LEU A 14 15.82 -13.98 1.74
CA LEU A 14 15.90 -15.29 2.41
C LEU A 14 17.05 -15.42 3.41
N ASP A 15 18.22 -14.79 3.22
CA ASP A 15 19.38 -14.98 4.12
C ASP A 15 19.13 -14.53 5.57
N ALA A 16 18.11 -13.71 5.77
CA ALA A 16 17.78 -13.09 7.04
C ALA A 16 16.39 -13.49 7.57
N ILE A 17 15.65 -14.31 6.82
CA ILE A 17 14.44 -14.95 7.30
C ILE A 17 14.83 -16.39 7.62
N SER A 18 14.66 -16.81 8.88
CA SER A 18 14.90 -18.19 9.28
C SER A 18 13.95 -19.16 8.55
N TRP A 19 14.18 -20.46 8.63
CA TRP A 19 13.23 -21.47 8.15
C TRP A 19 12.00 -21.63 9.07
N GLU A 20 11.84 -20.77 10.08
CA GLU A 20 10.68 -20.75 10.97
C GLU A 20 9.58 -19.82 10.44
N PRO A 21 8.32 -19.99 10.90
CA PRO A 21 7.24 -19.06 10.58
C PRO A 21 7.60 -17.60 10.90
N VAL A 22 7.15 -16.67 10.06
CA VAL A 22 7.43 -15.23 10.18
C VAL A 22 6.13 -14.44 10.17
N ASN A 23 5.98 -13.50 11.11
CA ASN A 23 4.83 -12.59 11.07
C ASN A 23 4.93 -11.64 9.87
N ALA A 24 3.79 -11.31 9.28
CA ALA A 24 3.74 -10.50 8.06
C ALA A 24 4.31 -9.08 8.25
N ASP A 25 4.16 -8.49 9.43
CA ASP A 25 4.74 -7.18 9.79
C ASP A 25 6.28 -7.24 9.91
N ALA A 26 6.82 -8.32 10.49
CA ALA A 26 8.25 -8.58 10.55
C ALA A 26 8.84 -8.78 9.15
N LEU A 27 8.14 -9.52 8.27
CA LEU A 27 8.51 -9.64 6.86
C LEU A 27 8.56 -8.27 6.18
N LEU A 28 7.53 -7.43 6.36
CA LEU A 28 7.51 -6.08 5.81
C LEU A 28 8.67 -5.24 6.35
N GLY A 29 8.91 -5.25 7.66
CA GLY A 29 10.02 -4.54 8.30
C GLY A 29 11.37 -4.93 7.72
N HIS A 30 11.57 -6.24 7.46
CA HIS A 30 12.76 -6.75 6.81
C HIS A 30 12.91 -6.25 5.37
N LEU A 31 11.84 -6.33 4.57
CA LEU A 31 11.84 -5.81 3.20
C LEU A 31 12.16 -4.31 3.17
N LEU A 32 11.62 -3.53 4.10
CA LEU A 32 11.95 -2.11 4.22
C LEU A 32 13.43 -1.90 4.52
N GLN A 33 14.01 -2.62 5.48
CA GLN A 33 15.42 -2.46 5.83
C GLN A 33 16.37 -2.84 4.69
N ARG A 34 16.05 -3.89 3.92
CA ARG A 34 16.95 -4.45 2.90
C ARG A 34 16.76 -3.84 1.52
N LEU A 35 15.53 -3.44 1.19
CA LEU A 35 15.15 -3.05 -0.17
C LEU A 35 14.79 -1.57 -0.28
N ASN A 36 14.83 -0.76 0.79
CA ASN A 36 14.53 0.68 0.66
C ASN A 36 15.37 1.40 -0.41
N SER A 37 16.63 0.99 -0.59
CA SER A 37 17.55 1.60 -1.56
C SER A 37 17.22 1.30 -3.03
N ILE A 38 16.43 0.26 -3.33
CA ILE A 38 16.01 -0.04 -4.72
C ILE A 38 14.77 0.73 -5.13
N TRP A 39 13.99 1.19 -4.15
CA TRP A 39 12.80 1.98 -4.42
C TRP A 39 13.17 3.42 -4.77
N PRO A 40 12.29 4.16 -5.43
CA PRO A 40 12.43 5.59 -5.56
C PRO A 40 12.57 6.24 -4.19
N GLN A 41 13.64 7.03 -4.03
CA GLN A 41 14.08 7.51 -2.72
C GLN A 41 13.14 8.56 -2.10
N GLY A 42 12.24 9.16 -2.90
CA GLY A 42 11.15 10.01 -2.44
C GLY A 42 11.59 11.15 -1.53
N LEU A 43 10.94 11.28 -0.38
CA LEU A 43 11.26 12.31 0.61
C LEU A 43 12.61 12.02 1.28
N VAL A 44 13.50 13.01 1.31
CA VAL A 44 14.77 12.95 2.05
C VAL A 44 14.68 13.86 3.27
N GLN A 45 14.98 13.34 4.46
CA GLN A 45 15.05 14.08 5.71
C GLN A 45 16.36 13.75 6.44
N ASP A 46 17.09 14.77 6.88
CA ASP A 46 18.36 14.63 7.60
C ASP A 46 19.39 13.74 6.87
N GLY A 47 19.40 13.80 5.53
CA GLY A 47 20.28 12.99 4.68
C GLY A 47 19.82 11.53 4.50
N VAL A 48 18.69 11.14 5.08
CA VAL A 48 18.09 9.81 4.96
C VAL A 48 16.93 9.85 3.97
N ALA A 49 16.99 9.01 2.94
CA ALA A 49 15.88 8.79 2.04
C ALA A 49 14.82 7.90 2.71
N LEU A 50 13.64 8.47 2.91
CA LEU A 50 12.50 7.81 3.56
C LEU A 50 11.66 7.02 2.56
N GLY A 51 11.89 7.17 1.25
CA GLY A 51 11.15 6.44 0.23
C GLY A 51 9.73 6.98 0.05
N ASP A 52 8.74 6.09 -0.01
CA ASP A 52 7.31 6.42 -0.15
C ASP A 52 6.71 6.87 1.19
N VAL A 53 7.17 8.04 1.62
CA VAL A 53 6.70 8.81 2.78
C VAL A 53 6.42 10.23 2.31
N ALA A 54 5.29 10.78 2.74
CA ALA A 54 4.91 12.15 2.39
C ALA A 54 4.64 12.99 3.65
N ARG A 55 4.40 14.30 3.47
CA ARG A 55 3.99 15.18 4.56
C ARG A 55 2.50 15.50 4.46
N HIS A 56 1.85 15.61 5.61
CA HIS A 56 0.48 16.13 5.68
C HIS A 56 0.31 17.05 6.89
N PRO A 57 -0.26 18.27 6.75
CA PRO A 57 -0.39 19.21 7.86
C PRO A 57 -1.16 18.65 9.07
N LEU A 58 -2.16 17.81 8.81
CA LEU A 58 -2.98 17.20 9.87
C LEU A 58 -2.35 15.94 10.50
N ALA A 59 -1.24 15.44 9.97
CA ALA A 59 -0.52 14.31 10.57
C ALA A 59 0.36 14.76 11.77
N GLY A 60 0.50 16.07 12.04
CA GLY A 60 1.41 16.62 13.05
C GLY A 60 0.79 16.95 14.42
N CYS A 61 -0.42 16.48 14.74
CA CYS A 61 -1.19 16.99 15.88
C CYS A 61 -0.77 16.47 17.28
N ALA A 62 0.31 15.68 17.40
CA ALA A 62 0.83 15.20 18.68
C ALA A 62 2.27 15.67 18.91
N ALA A 63 2.66 15.81 20.19
CA ALA A 63 3.92 16.41 20.65
C ALA A 63 5.22 15.72 20.18
N THR A 64 5.12 14.62 19.44
CA THR A 64 6.24 13.83 18.91
C THR A 64 6.20 13.67 17.38
N ASP A 65 5.26 14.33 16.70
CA ASP A 65 4.92 13.94 15.33
C ASP A 65 5.53 14.84 14.26
N SER A 66 6.16 14.19 13.29
CA SER A 66 6.98 14.82 12.23
C SER A 66 6.14 15.34 11.06
N GLY A 67 4.81 15.17 11.12
CA GLY A 67 3.88 15.39 10.01
C GLY A 67 4.09 14.42 8.86
N LEU A 68 4.81 13.31 9.09
CA LEU A 68 5.12 12.29 8.10
C LEU A 68 4.01 11.24 8.03
N VAL A 69 3.69 10.84 6.80
CA VAL A 69 2.71 9.79 6.51
C VAL A 69 3.43 8.69 5.72
N PRO A 70 3.79 7.57 6.37
CA PRO A 70 4.47 6.46 5.71
C PRO A 70 3.47 5.56 4.97
N PHE A 71 3.73 5.32 3.69
CA PHE A 71 2.91 4.41 2.88
C PHE A 71 3.68 3.15 2.49
N HIS A 72 4.92 3.31 2.01
CA HIS A 72 5.78 2.22 1.55
C HIS A 72 5.06 1.17 0.67
N LYS A 73 4.16 1.65 -0.21
CA LYS A 73 3.17 0.80 -0.91
C LYS A 73 3.80 -0.36 -1.67
N LEU A 74 4.94 -0.13 -2.33
CA LEU A 74 5.63 -1.17 -3.09
C LEU A 74 6.23 -2.26 -2.19
N SER A 75 6.80 -1.90 -1.04
CA SER A 75 7.33 -2.89 -0.09
C SER A 75 6.20 -3.71 0.53
N GLN A 76 5.08 -3.06 0.83
CA GLN A 76 3.90 -3.76 1.33
C GLN A 76 3.27 -4.69 0.29
N TRP A 77 3.20 -4.26 -0.97
CA TRP A 77 2.75 -5.12 -2.05
C TRP A 77 3.70 -6.31 -2.29
N LEU A 78 5.02 -6.10 -2.18
CA LEU A 78 5.99 -7.18 -2.23
C LEU A 78 5.79 -8.16 -1.06
N ALA A 79 5.54 -7.69 0.16
CA ALA A 79 5.23 -8.55 1.30
C ALA A 79 4.03 -9.46 1.02
N TYR A 80 2.91 -8.89 0.51
CA TYR A 80 1.75 -9.69 0.08
C TYR A 80 2.10 -10.71 -1.00
N SER A 81 2.93 -10.32 -1.97
CA SER A 81 3.32 -11.17 -3.10
C SER A 81 4.25 -12.32 -2.70
N LEU A 82 4.90 -12.23 -1.54
CA LEU A 82 5.82 -13.25 -1.01
C LEU A 82 5.13 -14.27 -0.09
N ILE A 83 3.89 -14.04 0.34
CA ILE A 83 3.16 -14.95 1.25
C ILE A 83 3.10 -16.37 0.67
N GLU A 84 2.53 -16.54 -0.53
CA GLU A 84 2.38 -17.87 -1.13
C GLU A 84 3.74 -18.49 -1.54
N PRO A 85 4.67 -17.75 -2.19
CA PRO A 85 5.99 -18.30 -2.51
C PRO A 85 6.79 -18.77 -1.30
N LEU A 86 6.76 -18.03 -0.19
CA LEU A 86 7.45 -18.43 1.05
C LEU A 86 6.80 -19.69 1.65
N ALA A 87 5.47 -19.75 1.68
CA ALA A 87 4.75 -20.92 2.16
C ALA A 87 5.06 -22.18 1.32
N TRP A 88 5.14 -22.05 0.00
CA TRP A 88 5.60 -23.15 -0.88
C TRP A 88 7.04 -23.55 -0.63
N GLY A 89 7.88 -22.59 -0.21
CA GLY A 89 9.24 -22.82 0.24
C GLY A 89 9.36 -23.39 1.65
N GLY A 90 8.25 -23.60 2.38
CA GLY A 90 8.24 -24.13 3.74
C GLY A 90 8.34 -23.07 4.85
N ILE A 91 8.27 -21.78 4.52
CA ILE A 91 8.27 -20.67 5.48
C ILE A 91 6.85 -20.10 5.54
N GLU A 92 6.13 -20.41 6.61
CA GLU A 92 4.77 -19.89 6.81
C GLU A 92 4.80 -18.41 7.16
N VAL A 93 3.94 -17.61 6.52
CA VAL A 93 3.73 -16.21 6.90
C VAL A 93 2.46 -16.10 7.74
N THR A 94 2.61 -15.71 9.00
CA THR A 94 1.54 -15.63 10.00
C THR A 94 1.07 -14.18 10.23
N GLU A 95 -0.02 -14.00 10.98
CA GLU A 95 -0.53 -12.68 11.37
C GLU A 95 -0.72 -11.72 10.18
N LEU A 96 -1.36 -12.19 9.11
CA LEU A 96 -1.48 -11.47 7.83
C LEU A 96 -2.16 -10.09 7.95
N ASP A 97 -3.05 -9.93 8.92
CA ASP A 97 -3.73 -8.65 9.19
C ASP A 97 -2.80 -7.64 9.93
N GLY A 98 -1.53 -7.99 10.20
CA GLY A 98 -0.47 -7.06 10.56
C GLY A 98 0.02 -6.20 9.38
N LEU A 99 -0.33 -6.58 8.15
CA LEU A 99 -0.19 -5.73 6.97
C LEU A 99 -1.41 -4.81 6.84
N THR A 100 -1.21 -3.63 6.26
CA THR A 100 -2.27 -2.65 6.01
C THR A 100 -2.74 -2.70 4.56
N GLY A 101 -3.82 -1.98 4.27
CA GLY A 101 -4.30 -1.80 2.91
C GLY A 101 -3.29 -1.07 2.03
N LEU A 102 -3.32 -1.34 0.72
CA LEU A 102 -2.45 -0.64 -0.22
C LEU A 102 -3.04 0.72 -0.58
N ALA A 103 -2.28 1.79 -0.29
CA ALA A 103 -2.54 3.19 -0.63
C ALA A 103 -2.46 3.48 -2.14
N GLU A 104 -3.18 2.67 -2.91
CA GLU A 104 -3.11 2.57 -4.35
C GLU A 104 -4.29 3.28 -5.02
N TYR A 105 -4.07 3.93 -6.17
CA TYR A 105 -5.09 4.75 -6.83
C TYR A 105 -6.36 3.99 -7.22
N ARG A 106 -6.27 2.68 -7.51
CA ARG A 106 -7.46 1.84 -7.78
C ARG A 106 -8.24 1.53 -6.52
N ASN A 107 -7.56 1.26 -5.40
CA ASN A 107 -8.21 1.07 -4.11
C ASN A 107 -8.83 2.38 -3.61
N GLY A 108 -8.10 3.49 -3.74
CA GLY A 108 -8.61 4.81 -3.38
C GLY A 108 -9.74 5.28 -4.29
N GLY A 109 -9.66 4.93 -5.58
CA GLY A 109 -10.63 5.33 -6.58
C GLY A 109 -12.01 4.74 -6.31
N LEU A 110 -12.06 3.50 -5.80
CA LEU A 110 -13.28 2.88 -5.29
C LEU A 110 -14.03 3.81 -4.33
N PHE A 111 -13.35 4.39 -3.35
CA PHE A 111 -14.01 5.18 -2.32
C PHE A 111 -14.54 6.52 -2.85
N ILE A 112 -13.90 7.10 -3.86
CA ILE A 112 -14.42 8.29 -4.54
C ILE A 112 -15.61 7.93 -5.43
N ASP A 113 -15.46 6.91 -6.27
CA ASP A 113 -16.51 6.50 -7.23
C ASP A 113 -17.76 5.93 -6.56
N ALA A 114 -17.60 5.30 -5.39
CA ALA A 114 -18.71 4.87 -4.54
C ALA A 114 -19.29 6.01 -3.68
N GLY A 115 -18.68 7.20 -3.68
CA GLY A 115 -19.14 8.38 -2.96
C GLY A 115 -18.88 8.39 -1.45
N VAL A 116 -17.98 7.52 -0.97
CA VAL A 116 -17.51 7.45 0.42
C VAL A 116 -16.56 8.62 0.72
N ILE A 117 -15.65 8.90 -0.21
CA ILE A 117 -14.81 10.10 -0.21
C ILE A 117 -15.41 11.09 -1.22
N ARG A 118 -15.47 12.36 -0.84
CA ARG A 118 -15.87 13.46 -1.73
C ARG A 118 -14.82 14.56 -1.66
N PRO A 119 -14.13 14.88 -2.75
CA PRO A 119 -13.24 16.04 -2.79
C PRO A 119 -14.00 17.31 -2.40
N ILE A 120 -13.43 18.12 -1.51
CA ILE A 120 -13.98 19.43 -1.15
C ILE A 120 -13.94 20.35 -2.37
N ASP A 121 -12.83 20.32 -3.10
CA ASP A 121 -12.64 21.00 -4.38
C ASP A 121 -12.81 19.99 -5.54
N PRO A 122 -13.91 20.05 -6.32
CA PRO A 122 -14.14 19.16 -7.45
C PRO A 122 -13.11 19.33 -8.58
N SER A 123 -12.44 20.49 -8.68
CA SER A 123 -11.49 20.77 -9.76
C SER A 123 -10.21 19.93 -9.66
N LEU A 124 -9.99 19.26 -8.52
CA LEU A 124 -8.89 18.31 -8.34
C LEU A 124 -8.90 17.16 -9.37
N ALA A 125 -10.06 16.80 -9.91
CA ALA A 125 -10.17 15.77 -10.94
C ALA A 125 -9.85 16.26 -12.37
N GLU A 126 -9.75 17.58 -12.59
CA GLU A 126 -9.60 18.18 -13.91
C GLU A 126 -8.15 18.23 -14.40
N ARG A 127 -7.19 17.94 -13.50
CA ARG A 127 -5.76 17.98 -13.81
C ARG A 127 -5.01 16.84 -13.12
N PRO A 128 -3.87 16.39 -13.66
CA PRO A 128 -3.01 15.48 -12.94
C PRO A 128 -2.45 16.12 -11.65
N LEU A 129 -2.36 15.32 -10.59
CA LEU A 129 -1.84 15.72 -9.28
C LEU A 129 -0.50 15.03 -9.02
N THR A 130 0.41 15.69 -8.31
CA THR A 130 1.65 15.03 -7.88
C THR A 130 1.39 14.13 -6.68
N VAL A 131 2.15 13.05 -6.59
CA VAL A 131 1.97 12.00 -5.57
C VAL A 131 2.22 12.48 -4.14
N ASP A 132 2.96 13.58 -3.99
CA ASP A 132 3.32 14.25 -2.74
C ASP A 132 2.43 15.46 -2.43
N SER A 133 1.47 15.78 -3.30
CA SER A 133 0.51 16.86 -3.04
C SER A 133 -0.45 16.49 -1.91
N GLU A 134 -0.80 17.46 -1.07
CA GLU A 134 -1.71 17.31 0.06
C GLU A 134 -2.98 16.49 -0.25
N PRO A 135 -3.79 16.79 -1.29
CA PRO A 135 -4.99 16.02 -1.58
C PRO A 135 -4.71 14.55 -1.94
N VAL A 136 -3.57 14.26 -2.56
CA VAL A 136 -3.19 12.88 -2.89
C VAL A 136 -2.72 12.15 -1.64
N VAL A 137 -1.93 12.79 -0.78
CA VAL A 137 -1.49 12.23 0.50
C VAL A 137 -2.68 11.93 1.40
N GLU A 138 -3.62 12.87 1.52
CA GLU A 138 -4.86 12.69 2.28
C GLU A 138 -5.68 11.52 1.73
N TRP A 139 -5.90 11.49 0.42
CA TRP A 139 -6.64 10.41 -0.23
C TRP A 139 -5.99 9.04 -0.04
N ARG A 140 -4.65 8.95 -0.15
CA ARG A 140 -3.88 7.73 0.09
C ARG A 140 -4.00 7.28 1.55
N ALA A 141 -3.91 8.20 2.52
CA ALA A 141 -4.08 7.90 3.93
C ALA A 141 -5.49 7.40 4.26
N LEU A 142 -6.52 8.10 3.75
CA LEU A 142 -7.92 7.69 3.87
C LEU A 142 -8.16 6.33 3.23
N THR A 143 -7.52 6.02 2.10
CA THR A 143 -7.63 4.72 1.43
C THR A 143 -7.20 3.59 2.36
N VAL A 144 -6.04 3.71 3.02
CA VAL A 144 -5.55 2.69 3.96
C VAL A 144 -6.54 2.52 5.11
N ALA A 145 -6.92 3.61 5.78
CA ALA A 145 -7.83 3.58 6.91
C ALA A 145 -9.22 3.00 6.55
N LEU A 146 -9.74 3.34 5.37
CA LEU A 146 -11.04 2.85 4.90
C LEU A 146 -11.00 1.37 4.50
N LEU A 147 -9.87 0.86 3.99
CA LEU A 147 -9.71 -0.57 3.71
C LEU A 147 -9.76 -1.39 5.00
N ASP A 148 -9.07 -0.94 6.04
CA ASP A 148 -9.08 -1.59 7.36
C ASP A 148 -10.49 -1.57 7.96
N ALA A 149 -11.21 -0.46 7.79
CA ALA A 149 -12.60 -0.35 8.22
C ALA A 149 -13.58 -1.17 7.35
N LEU A 150 -13.26 -1.42 6.08
CA LEU A 150 -14.11 -2.16 5.14
C LEU A 150 -14.01 -3.67 5.35
N ALA A 151 -12.82 -4.19 5.65
CA ALA A 151 -12.56 -5.62 5.86
C ALA A 151 -13.56 -6.32 6.82
N PRO A 152 -13.77 -5.85 8.08
CA PRO A 152 -14.70 -6.51 8.99
C PRO A 152 -16.15 -6.48 8.48
N ARG A 153 -16.56 -5.40 7.80
CA ARG A 153 -17.92 -5.27 7.23
C ARG A 153 -18.16 -6.24 6.07
N VAL A 154 -17.14 -6.47 5.25
CA VAL A 154 -17.20 -7.45 4.15
C VAL A 154 -17.27 -8.86 4.72
N ARG A 155 -16.44 -9.17 5.73
CA ARG A 155 -16.46 -10.47 6.42
C ARG A 155 -17.84 -10.77 7.01
N GLU A 156 -18.41 -9.81 7.73
CA GLU A 156 -19.76 -9.90 8.29
C GLU A 156 -20.82 -10.21 7.21
N ARG A 157 -20.80 -9.46 6.09
CA ARG A 157 -21.76 -9.66 5.00
C ARG A 157 -21.61 -10.99 4.28
N LEU A 158 -20.38 -11.51 4.17
CA LEU A 158 -20.10 -12.78 3.51
C LEU A 158 -20.25 -13.99 4.47
N GLY A 159 -20.36 -13.76 5.77
CA GLY A 159 -20.38 -14.83 6.77
C GLY A 159 -19.07 -15.62 6.86
N VAL A 160 -17.94 -14.99 6.57
CA VAL A 160 -16.61 -15.61 6.57
C VAL A 160 -15.78 -15.16 7.77
N GLN A 161 -14.94 -16.08 8.27
CA GLN A 161 -14.03 -15.79 9.38
C GLN A 161 -12.82 -14.98 8.91
N ARG A 162 -12.18 -14.27 9.85
CA ARG A 162 -11.04 -13.39 9.59
C ARG A 162 -9.87 -14.15 8.96
N GLU A 163 -9.61 -15.36 9.43
CA GLU A 163 -8.49 -16.22 9.04
C GLU A 163 -8.63 -16.74 7.61
N LEU A 164 -9.88 -16.90 7.14
CA LEU A 164 -10.19 -17.35 5.78
C LEU A 164 -10.36 -16.18 4.79
N PHE A 165 -10.43 -14.96 5.30
CA PHE A 165 -10.57 -13.74 4.50
C PHE A 165 -9.64 -12.66 5.04
N PRO A 166 -8.31 -12.83 4.93
CA PRO A 166 -7.34 -11.79 5.31
C PRO A 166 -7.50 -10.54 4.44
N LEU A 167 -6.91 -9.42 4.86
CA LEU A 167 -6.98 -8.16 4.11
C LEU A 167 -6.53 -8.32 2.65
N ALA A 168 -5.55 -9.18 2.38
CA ALA A 168 -5.09 -9.52 1.02
C ALA A 168 -6.23 -9.95 0.08
N CYS A 169 -7.18 -10.76 0.56
CA CYS A 169 -8.33 -11.21 -0.22
C CYS A 169 -9.25 -10.04 -0.59
N LEU A 170 -9.48 -9.11 0.37
CA LEU A 170 -10.23 -7.89 0.11
C LEU A 170 -9.53 -7.05 -0.96
N LEU A 171 -8.21 -6.90 -0.90
CA LEU A 171 -7.47 -6.04 -1.82
C LEU A 171 -7.60 -6.51 -3.27
N GLN A 172 -7.25 -7.75 -3.58
CA GLN A 172 -7.24 -8.25 -4.97
C GLN A 172 -8.64 -8.59 -5.49
N GLY A 173 -9.41 -9.36 -4.73
CA GLY A 173 -10.74 -9.84 -5.14
C GLY A 173 -11.85 -8.80 -4.93
N GLY A 174 -11.64 -7.83 -4.04
CA GLY A 174 -12.64 -6.85 -3.65
C GLY A 174 -12.32 -5.44 -4.16
N SER A 175 -11.56 -4.67 -3.38
CA SER A 175 -11.43 -3.23 -3.54
C SER A 175 -10.79 -2.83 -4.87
N TRP A 176 -9.68 -3.47 -5.24
CA TRP A 176 -8.97 -3.15 -6.48
C TRP A 176 -9.79 -3.51 -7.71
N SER A 177 -10.37 -4.71 -7.72
CA SER A 177 -11.22 -5.19 -8.82
C SER A 177 -12.49 -4.34 -8.97
N THR A 178 -13.12 -3.97 -7.86
CA THR A 178 -14.32 -3.11 -7.87
C THR A 178 -13.98 -1.69 -8.31
N GLY A 179 -12.87 -1.12 -7.82
CA GLY A 179 -12.39 0.20 -8.23
C GLY A 179 -12.16 0.29 -9.74
N ARG A 180 -11.56 -0.74 -10.36
CA ARG A 180 -11.43 -0.79 -11.83
C ARG A 180 -12.78 -0.86 -12.56
N ARG A 181 -13.73 -1.66 -12.05
CA ARG A 181 -15.06 -1.79 -12.65
C ARG A 181 -15.84 -0.49 -12.59
N LEU A 182 -15.78 0.22 -11.47
CA LEU A 182 -16.40 1.53 -11.33
C LEU A 182 -15.75 2.56 -12.24
N ALA A 183 -14.42 2.58 -12.30
CA ALA A 183 -13.71 3.48 -13.20
C ALA A 183 -14.11 3.26 -14.66
N GLN A 184 -14.19 2.00 -15.11
CA GLN A 184 -14.64 1.66 -16.46
C GLN A 184 -16.08 2.10 -16.75
N ALA A 185 -16.95 2.10 -15.73
CA ALA A 185 -18.36 2.48 -15.88
C ALA A 185 -18.60 3.99 -15.79
N ARG A 186 -17.69 4.75 -15.14
CA ARG A 186 -17.90 6.15 -14.77
C ARG A 186 -17.00 7.13 -15.51
N HIS A 187 -15.81 6.70 -15.91
CA HIS A 187 -14.78 7.57 -16.48
C HIS A 187 -14.42 7.15 -17.90
N PRO A 188 -14.19 8.10 -18.81
CA PRO A 188 -13.53 7.85 -20.09
C PRO A 188 -12.21 7.09 -19.88
N ASP A 189 -11.89 6.17 -20.78
CA ASP A 189 -10.65 5.37 -20.77
C ASP A 189 -10.38 4.55 -19.50
N ALA A 190 -11.40 4.33 -18.66
CA ALA A 190 -11.28 3.67 -17.36
C ALA A 190 -10.22 4.31 -16.44
N ALA A 191 -10.00 5.62 -16.61
CA ALA A 191 -9.12 6.41 -15.77
C ALA A 191 -9.63 6.41 -14.31
N PRO A 192 -8.74 6.51 -13.31
CA PRO A 192 -9.17 6.74 -11.94
C PRO A 192 -9.81 8.13 -11.76
N PRO A 193 -10.63 8.32 -10.72
CA PRO A 193 -11.31 9.59 -10.46
C PRO A 193 -10.38 10.76 -10.14
N LEU A 194 -9.15 10.48 -9.67
CA LEU A 194 -8.07 11.46 -9.57
C LEU A 194 -6.90 10.96 -10.42
N THR A 195 -6.44 11.79 -11.35
CA THR A 195 -5.30 11.46 -12.22
C THR A 195 -4.01 11.88 -11.52
N LEU A 196 -3.00 11.01 -11.55
CA LEU A 196 -1.69 11.28 -10.95
C LEU A 196 -0.62 11.51 -12.01
N HIS A 197 0.36 12.36 -11.72
CA HIS A 197 1.62 12.40 -12.46
C HIS A 197 2.42 11.13 -12.14
N LEU A 198 2.29 10.13 -13.01
CA LEU A 198 2.99 8.86 -12.86
C LEU A 198 4.48 9.05 -13.14
N THR A 199 5.31 8.96 -12.10
CA THR A 199 6.78 8.97 -12.19
C THR A 199 7.39 7.56 -12.12
N GLY A 200 6.56 6.52 -12.23
CA GLY A 200 6.97 5.11 -12.08
C GLY A 200 7.17 4.67 -10.62
N THR A 201 6.91 5.56 -9.66
CA THR A 201 7.10 5.33 -8.21
C THR A 201 5.81 5.01 -7.47
N VAL A 202 4.70 5.43 -8.05
CA VAL A 202 3.33 5.10 -7.69
C VAL A 202 2.77 4.41 -8.92
N PHE A 203 2.88 3.07 -8.95
CA PHE A 203 1.78 2.32 -9.55
C PHE A 203 0.65 2.59 -8.63
#